data_AF-A0A923XMJ1-F1
#
_entry.id   AF-A0A923XMJ1-F1
#
_cell.length_a   1.000
_cell.length_b   1.000
_cell.length_c   1.000
_cell.angle_alpha   90.00
_cell.angle_beta   90.00
_cell.angle_gamma   90.00
#
_symmetry.space_group_name_H-M   'P 1'
#
loop_
_entity.id
_entity.type
_entity.pdbx_description
1 polymer ?
#
loop_
_entity_poly.entity_id
_entity_poly.type
_entity_poly.pdbx_seq_one_letter_code
_entity_poly.pdbx_strand_id
1 'polypeptide(L)'
;ALRWDNEGWPWAAYAPAVMAAVQAGVPVIGANLQRSRLRAAMADASLDGLLPGPVIKAQQQAIRIGHCGLLPEGQIAPMTRVQVARDRTMAGTLARLAVPGKTVVLIAGGGHVDPEVGVPLHLPAGLASKSVLLPAPLVPKRDYCADMRRSLAPKPAS
;
A
#
# COMPACT_ATOMS: atom_id res chain seq x y z
N ALA A 1 -17.34 11.60 12.15
CA ALA A 1 -16.66 11.79 10.85
C ALA A 1 -15.48 10.82 10.73
N LEU A 2 -15.14 10.36 9.52
CA LEU A 2 -14.14 9.31 9.24
C LEU A 2 -12.68 9.66 9.63
N ARG A 3 -12.38 10.89 10.11
CA ARG A 3 -11.00 11.40 10.33
C ARG A 3 -10.11 11.17 9.10
N TRP A 4 -10.64 11.51 7.93
CA TRP A 4 -10.04 11.24 6.64
C TRP A 4 -8.79 12.10 6.40
N ASP A 5 -7.72 11.49 5.89
CA ASP A 5 -6.49 12.18 5.50
C ASP A 5 -6.59 12.64 4.04
N ASN A 6 -7.01 13.88 3.85
CA ASN A 6 -7.21 14.44 2.51
C ASN A 6 -5.90 14.73 1.76
N GLU A 7 -4.77 14.86 2.47
CA GLU A 7 -3.47 15.09 1.83
C GLU A 7 -2.91 13.79 1.25
N GLY A 8 -2.97 12.71 2.02
CA GLY A 8 -2.52 11.39 1.57
C GLY A 8 -3.50 10.70 0.62
N TRP A 9 -4.80 10.93 0.82
CA TRP A 9 -5.88 10.29 0.08
C TRP A 9 -6.92 11.35 -0.31
N PRO A 10 -6.77 12.06 -1.44
CA PRO A 10 -7.69 13.14 -1.80
C PRO A 10 -9.15 12.67 -1.85
N TRP A 11 -10.00 13.20 -0.97
CA TRP A 11 -11.37 12.71 -0.76
C TRP A 11 -12.15 12.62 -2.06
N ALA A 12 -12.00 13.61 -2.96
CA ALA A 12 -12.67 13.62 -4.27
C ALA A 12 -12.49 12.32 -5.09
N ALA A 13 -11.31 11.68 -5.00
CA ALA A 13 -11.04 10.43 -5.72
C ALA A 13 -11.68 9.19 -5.07
N TYR A 14 -11.94 9.23 -3.76
CA TYR A 14 -12.43 8.07 -2.99
C TYR A 14 -13.91 8.19 -2.59
N ALA A 15 -14.43 9.42 -2.51
CA ALA A 15 -15.79 9.71 -2.05
C ALA A 15 -16.86 8.92 -2.81
N PRO A 16 -16.84 8.79 -4.15
CA PRO A 16 -17.89 8.06 -4.86
C PRO A 16 -18.00 6.59 -4.41
N ALA A 17 -16.87 5.89 -4.30
CA ALA A 17 -16.85 4.49 -3.89
C ALA A 17 -17.22 4.32 -2.41
N VAL A 18 -16.68 5.18 -1.53
CA VAL A 18 -16.97 5.15 -0.09
C VAL A 18 -18.43 5.45 0.18
N MET A 19 -19.00 6.48 -0.45
CA MET A 19 -20.39 6.86 -0.23
C MET A 19 -21.38 5.86 -0.83
N ALA A 20 -21.04 5.21 -1.96
CA ALA A 20 -21.84 4.11 -2.48
C ALA A 20 -21.96 2.95 -1.47
N ALA A 21 -20.85 2.58 -0.81
CA ALA A 21 -20.86 1.57 0.24
C ALA A 21 -21.72 2.01 1.44
N VAL A 22 -21.55 3.26 1.91
CA VAL A 22 -22.33 3.81 3.03
C VAL A 22 -23.83 3.84 2.72
N GLN A 23 -24.22 4.29 1.53
CA GLN A 23 -25.62 4.33 1.09
C GLN A 23 -26.24 2.93 0.98
N ALA A 24 -25.45 1.92 0.61
CA ALA A 24 -25.85 0.52 0.57
C ALA A 24 -25.81 -0.18 1.95
N GLY A 25 -25.45 0.52 3.03
CA GLY A 25 -25.31 -0.06 4.37
C GLY A 25 -24.12 -1.01 4.52
N VAL A 26 -23.15 -0.95 3.61
CA VAL A 26 -21.93 -1.76 3.66
C VAL A 26 -20.89 -1.08 4.57
N PRO A 27 -20.35 -1.76 5.59
CA PRO A 27 -19.34 -1.18 6.47
C PRO A 27 -18.06 -0.77 5.72
N VAL A 28 -17.57 0.44 6.00
CA VAL A 28 -16.28 0.95 5.48
C VAL A 28 -15.24 0.90 6.58
N ILE A 29 -14.17 0.13 6.38
CA ILE A 29 -13.18 -0.19 7.41
C ILE A 29 -11.77 0.16 6.91
N GLY A 30 -10.98 0.84 7.76
CA GLY A 30 -9.57 1.09 7.49
C GLY A 30 -8.74 -0.19 7.65
N ALA A 31 -8.18 -0.70 6.55
CA ALA A 31 -7.44 -1.97 6.54
C ALA A 31 -5.92 -1.83 6.70
N ASN A 32 -5.39 -0.60 6.60
CA ASN A 32 -3.94 -0.36 6.58
C ASN A 32 -3.30 -0.46 7.98
N LEU A 33 -1.98 -0.65 8.01
CA LEU A 33 -1.18 -0.57 9.23
C LEU A 33 -1.28 0.83 9.85
N GLN A 34 -1.57 0.87 11.16
CA GLN A 34 -1.64 2.13 11.90
C GLN A 34 -0.29 2.85 11.88
N ARG A 35 -0.31 4.19 11.74
CA ARG A 35 0.90 5.02 11.72
C ARG A 35 1.80 4.80 12.93
N SER A 36 1.23 4.60 14.11
CA SER A 36 1.94 4.32 15.36
C SER A 36 2.77 3.03 15.31
N ARG A 37 2.45 2.09 14.42
CA ARG A 37 3.14 0.80 14.28
C ARG A 37 4.27 0.82 13.25
N LEU A 38 4.42 1.89 12.46
CA LEU A 38 5.42 1.96 11.38
C LEU A 38 6.85 1.82 11.91
N ARG A 39 7.19 2.51 13.01
CA ARG A 39 8.53 2.42 13.63
C ARG A 39 8.85 1.00 14.10
N ALA A 40 7.87 0.32 14.71
CA ALA A 40 8.04 -1.06 15.14
C ALA A 40 8.26 -1.99 13.93
N ALA A 41 7.46 -1.82 12.86
CA ALA A 41 7.60 -2.62 11.65
C ALA A 41 8.98 -2.46 10.98
N MET A 42 9.54 -1.24 10.94
CA MET A 42 10.90 -1.03 10.42
C MET A 42 11.97 -1.83 11.16
N ALA A 43 11.81 -1.97 12.48
CA ALA A 43 12.76 -2.66 13.35
C ALA A 43 12.54 -4.18 13.44
N ASP A 44 11.40 -4.68 12.96
CA ASP A 44 11.01 -6.08 13.08
C ASP A 44 11.65 -6.95 12.00
N ALA A 45 12.84 -7.48 12.31
CA ALA A 45 13.57 -8.38 11.42
C ALA A 45 12.85 -9.72 11.17
N SER A 46 11.85 -10.10 11.98
CA SER A 46 11.07 -11.32 11.72
C SER A 46 10.26 -11.24 10.41
N LEU A 47 10.06 -10.03 9.89
CA LEU A 47 9.35 -9.80 8.64
C LEU A 47 10.16 -10.15 7.38
N ASP A 48 11.49 -10.25 7.48
CA ASP A 48 12.38 -10.44 6.34
C ASP A 48 12.24 -11.84 5.71
N GLY A 49 11.88 -12.84 6.51
CA GLY A 49 11.79 -14.25 6.10
C GLY A 49 10.39 -14.72 5.67
N LEU A 50 9.42 -13.81 5.60
CA LEU A 50 8.01 -14.17 5.38
C LEU A 50 7.64 -14.38 3.91
N LEU A 51 8.48 -13.90 3.01
CA LEU A 51 8.27 -13.99 1.58
C LEU A 51 9.44 -14.74 0.95
N PRO A 52 9.22 -15.50 -0.12
CA PRO A 52 10.30 -16.12 -0.86
C PRO A 52 11.33 -15.09 -1.34
N GLY A 53 12.61 -15.49 -1.43
CA GLY A 53 13.70 -14.60 -1.82
C GLY A 53 13.45 -13.77 -3.09
N PRO A 54 12.92 -14.33 -4.19
CA PRO A 54 12.57 -13.56 -5.38
C PRO A 54 11.51 -12.47 -5.12
N VAL A 55 10.51 -12.78 -4.30
CA VAL A 55 9.42 -11.85 -3.95
C VAL A 55 9.96 -10.69 -3.10
N ILE A 56 10.82 -10.97 -2.11
CA ILE A 56 11.49 -9.92 -1.33
C ILE A 56 12.30 -8.99 -2.24
N LYS A 57 13.05 -9.54 -3.21
CA LYS A 57 13.83 -8.74 -4.16
C LYS A 57 12.93 -7.86 -5.02
N ALA A 58 11.81 -8.40 -5.52
CA ALA A 58 10.83 -7.62 -6.27
C ALA A 58 10.24 -6.47 -5.42
N GLN A 59 9.91 -6.74 -4.16
CA GLN A 59 9.39 -5.72 -3.23
C GLN A 59 10.43 -4.63 -2.93
N GLN A 60 11.70 -5.00 -2.72
CA GLN A 60 12.80 -4.05 -2.56
C GLN A 60 12.99 -3.17 -3.82
N GLN A 61 12.88 -3.76 -5.01
CA GLN A 61 12.96 -3.01 -6.26
C GLN A 61 11.78 -2.06 -6.43
N ALA A 62 10.56 -2.50 -6.11
CA ALA A 62 9.37 -1.64 -6.11
C ALA A 62 9.53 -0.46 -5.14
N ILE A 63 10.15 -0.67 -3.98
CA ILE A 63 10.49 0.41 -3.05
C ILE A 63 11.49 1.39 -3.64
N ARG A 64 12.57 0.92 -4.26
CA ARG A 64 13.55 1.81 -4.93
C ARG A 64 12.87 2.66 -5.99
N ILE A 65 12.05 2.05 -6.85
CA ILE A 65 11.31 2.73 -7.91
C ILE A 65 10.31 3.73 -7.33
N GLY A 66 9.53 3.32 -6.32
CA GLY A 66 8.52 4.15 -5.67
C GLY A 66 9.11 5.38 -4.94
N HIS A 67 10.38 5.31 -4.54
CA HIS A 67 11.14 6.43 -3.99
C HIS A 67 12.08 7.08 -5.01
N CYS A 68 11.82 6.88 -6.32
CA CYS A 68 12.54 7.52 -7.42
C CYS A 68 14.06 7.25 -7.45
N GLY A 69 14.53 6.19 -6.79
CA GLY A 69 15.93 5.85 -6.60
C GLY A 69 16.67 6.70 -5.56
N LEU A 70 15.96 7.52 -4.78
CA LEU A 70 16.54 8.49 -3.85
C LEU A 70 16.58 7.99 -2.39
N LEU A 71 15.91 6.89 -2.10
CA LEU A 71 15.93 6.30 -0.76
C LEU A 71 17.32 5.71 -0.49
N PRO A 72 17.99 6.05 0.63
CA PRO A 72 19.30 5.48 0.96
C PRO A 72 19.25 3.95 1.03
N GLU A 73 20.30 3.27 0.57
CA GLU A 73 20.29 1.81 0.44
C GLU A 73 20.01 1.09 1.77
N GLY A 74 20.53 1.62 2.89
CA GLY A 74 20.26 1.10 4.24
C GLY A 74 18.79 1.22 4.69
N GLN A 75 17.97 2.02 4.01
CA GLN A 75 16.54 2.18 4.29
C GLN A 75 15.65 1.27 3.45
N ILE A 76 16.19 0.58 2.44
CA ILE A 76 15.40 -0.31 1.58
C ILE A 76 14.79 -1.45 2.39
N ALA A 77 15.59 -2.18 3.16
CA ALA A 77 15.09 -3.30 3.97
C ALA A 77 14.07 -2.85 5.05
N PRO A 78 14.31 -1.79 5.85
CA PRO A 78 13.30 -1.24 6.75
C PRO A 78 11.98 -0.87 6.07
N MET A 79 12.02 -0.28 4.87
CA MET A 79 10.82 0.03 4.10
C MET A 79 10.13 -1.23 3.56
N THR A 80 10.89 -2.26 3.19
CA THR A 80 10.34 -3.57 2.79
C THR A 80 9.54 -4.18 3.92
N ARG A 81 10.06 -4.15 5.15
CA ARG A 81 9.34 -4.63 6.33
C ARG A 81 8.03 -3.88 6.54
N VAL A 82 8.02 -2.55 6.35
CA VAL A 82 6.79 -1.74 6.43
C VAL A 82 5.78 -2.19 5.38
N GLN A 83 6.19 -2.42 4.13
CA GLN A 83 5.28 -2.89 3.09
C GLN A 83 4.70 -4.27 3.42
N VAL A 84 5.53 -5.23 3.82
CA VAL A 84 5.09 -6.56 4.27
C VAL A 84 4.11 -6.46 5.45
N ALA A 85 4.39 -5.61 6.44
CA ALA A 85 3.50 -5.41 7.58
C ALA A 85 2.15 -4.79 7.19
N ARG A 86 2.13 -3.85 6.25
CA ARG A 86 0.89 -3.29 5.69
C ARG A 86 0.08 -4.35 4.97
N ASP A 87 0.71 -5.13 4.10
CA ASP A 87 0.05 -6.15 3.31
C ASP A 87 -0.54 -7.25 4.20
N ARG A 88 0.21 -7.69 5.21
CA ARG A 88 -0.30 -8.61 6.24
C ARG A 88 -1.46 -8.04 7.05
N THR A 89 -1.41 -6.76 7.40
CA THR A 89 -2.50 -6.10 8.16
C THR A 89 -3.77 -6.01 7.33
N MET A 90 -3.64 -5.66 6.04
CA MET A 90 -4.75 -5.63 5.10
C MET A 90 -5.32 -7.03 4.89
N ALA A 91 -4.47 -8.03 4.61
CA ALA A 91 -4.89 -9.43 4.45
C ALA A 91 -5.63 -9.97 5.69
N GLY A 92 -5.09 -9.72 6.89
CA GLY A 92 -5.74 -10.12 8.13
C GLY A 92 -7.08 -9.40 8.35
N THR A 93 -7.21 -8.15 7.91
CA THR A 93 -8.48 -7.42 7.96
C THR A 93 -9.50 -8.02 7.01
N LEU A 94 -9.11 -8.36 5.78
CA LEU A 94 -9.99 -9.03 4.82
C LEU A 94 -10.46 -10.39 5.35
N ALA A 95 -9.54 -11.20 5.88
CA ALA A 95 -9.85 -12.51 6.44
C ALA A 95 -10.85 -12.43 7.61
N ARG A 96 -10.73 -11.42 8.49
CA ARG A 96 -11.68 -11.24 9.61
C ARG A 96 -13.08 -10.80 9.16
N LEU A 97 -13.19 -10.14 8.02
CA LEU A 97 -14.46 -9.63 7.48
C LEU A 97 -15.11 -10.60 6.49
N ALA A 98 -14.35 -11.57 5.99
CA ALA A 98 -14.86 -12.56 5.06
C ALA A 98 -15.88 -13.48 5.75
N VAL A 99 -17.09 -13.53 5.20
CA VAL A 99 -18.15 -14.43 5.63
C VAL A 99 -18.77 -15.12 4.41
N PRO A 100 -19.29 -16.35 4.55
CA PRO A 100 -19.89 -17.08 3.44
C PRO A 100 -20.97 -16.27 2.70
N GLY A 101 -20.96 -16.34 1.36
CA GLY A 101 -21.94 -15.65 0.51
C GLY A 101 -21.77 -14.14 0.38
N LYS A 102 -20.72 -13.55 0.98
CA LYS A 102 -20.40 -12.12 0.84
C LYS A 102 -19.00 -11.92 0.27
N THR A 103 -18.80 -10.77 -0.36
CA THR A 103 -17.51 -10.34 -0.89
C THR A 103 -17.00 -9.15 -0.09
N VAL A 104 -15.73 -9.20 0.30
CA VAL A 104 -15.02 -8.04 0.88
C VAL A 104 -14.20 -7.39 -0.23
N VAL A 105 -14.35 -6.08 -0.39
CA VAL A 105 -13.61 -5.30 -1.40
C VAL A 105 -12.52 -4.48 -0.74
N LEU A 106 -11.27 -4.64 -1.18
CA LEU A 106 -10.15 -3.78 -0.81
C LEU A 106 -9.90 -2.75 -1.90
N ILE A 107 -9.91 -1.47 -1.54
CA ILE A 107 -9.41 -0.39 -2.39
C ILE A 107 -8.03 0.00 -1.87
N ALA A 108 -6.98 -0.25 -2.65
CA ALA A 108 -5.59 0.02 -2.29
C ALA A 108 -4.75 0.41 -3.52
N GLY A 109 -3.51 0.84 -3.28
CA GLY A 109 -2.56 1.12 -4.36
C GLY A 109 -2.17 -0.15 -5.13
N GLY A 110 -1.78 0.01 -6.41
CA GLY A 110 -1.52 -1.11 -7.32
C GLY A 110 -0.54 -2.16 -6.78
N GLY A 111 0.57 -1.75 -6.17
CA GLY A 111 1.53 -2.68 -5.58
C GLY A 111 0.99 -3.50 -4.41
N HIS A 112 0.00 -3.00 -3.68
CA HIS A 112 -0.65 -3.75 -2.60
C HIS A 112 -1.61 -4.81 -3.11
N VAL A 113 -2.21 -4.62 -4.29
CA VAL A 113 -3.14 -5.59 -4.90
C VAL A 113 -2.44 -6.52 -5.89
N ASP A 114 -1.15 -6.35 -6.12
CA ASP A 114 -0.37 -7.21 -7.00
C ASP A 114 -0.29 -8.64 -6.42
N PRO A 115 -0.76 -9.67 -7.14
CA PRO A 115 -0.74 -11.04 -6.64
C PRO A 115 0.67 -11.63 -6.49
N GLU A 116 1.70 -11.03 -7.09
CA GLU A 116 3.07 -11.54 -7.02
C GLU A 116 3.87 -10.98 -5.84
N VAL A 117 3.41 -9.91 -5.20
CA VAL A 117 4.17 -9.24 -4.12
C VAL A 117 3.33 -8.68 -2.95
N GLY A 118 2.02 -8.50 -3.13
CA GLY A 118 1.18 -7.74 -2.22
C GLY A 118 0.27 -8.58 -1.31
N VAL A 119 -0.87 -8.00 -0.95
CA VAL A 119 -1.90 -8.57 -0.07
C VAL A 119 -2.31 -10.01 -0.43
N PRO A 120 -2.48 -10.39 -1.72
CA PRO A 120 -2.91 -11.75 -2.05
C PRO A 120 -2.00 -12.86 -1.51
N LEU A 121 -0.68 -12.61 -1.39
CA LEU A 121 0.26 -13.57 -0.83
C LEU A 121 0.10 -13.81 0.67
N HIS A 122 -0.61 -12.92 1.36
CA HIS A 122 -0.80 -12.98 2.81
C HIS A 122 -2.21 -13.44 3.21
N LEU A 123 -3.07 -13.72 2.24
CA LEU A 123 -4.41 -14.25 2.50
C LEU A 123 -4.34 -15.73 2.94
N PRO A 124 -5.26 -16.17 3.82
CA PRO A 124 -5.35 -17.58 4.18
C PRO A 124 -5.76 -18.42 2.96
N ALA A 125 -5.25 -19.66 2.86
CA ALA A 125 -5.45 -20.54 1.70
C ALA A 125 -6.93 -20.79 1.33
N GLY A 126 -7.86 -20.66 2.28
CA GLY A 126 -9.30 -20.84 2.05
C GLY A 126 -10.04 -19.61 1.50
N LEU A 127 -9.35 -18.46 1.35
CA LEU A 127 -9.98 -17.24 0.85
C LEU A 127 -9.58 -16.99 -0.62
N ALA A 128 -10.53 -17.21 -1.52
CA ALA A 128 -10.37 -16.83 -2.91
C ALA A 128 -10.28 -15.30 -3.05
N SER A 129 -9.36 -14.83 -3.88
CA SER A 129 -9.21 -13.41 -4.18
C SER A 129 -9.01 -13.16 -5.66
N LYS A 130 -9.42 -11.97 -6.11
CA LYS A 130 -9.20 -11.49 -7.47
C LYS A 130 -8.77 -10.03 -7.42
N SER A 131 -7.63 -9.73 -8.03
CA SER A 131 -7.11 -8.37 -8.13
C SER A 131 -7.56 -7.72 -9.43
N VAL A 132 -7.96 -6.45 -9.34
CA VAL A 132 -8.32 -5.62 -10.50
C VAL A 132 -7.59 -4.30 -10.39
N LEU A 133 -6.82 -3.94 -11.41
CA LEU A 133 -6.15 -2.65 -11.51
C LEU A 133 -7.00 -1.68 -12.32
N LEU A 134 -7.30 -0.52 -11.74
CA LEU A 134 -7.92 0.56 -12.47
C LEU A 134 -6.86 1.20 -13.39
N PRO A 135 -7.19 1.45 -14.67
CA PRO A 135 -6.27 2.10 -15.58
C PRO A 135 -5.91 3.49 -15.08
N ALA A 136 -4.67 3.90 -15.31
CA ALA A 136 -4.26 5.26 -15.02
C ALA A 136 -5.09 6.24 -15.89
N PRO A 137 -5.52 7.39 -15.35
CA PRO A 137 -6.17 8.41 -16.16
C PRO A 137 -5.22 8.85 -17.30
N LEU A 138 -5.79 9.15 -18.46
CA LEU A 138 -5.08 9.56 -19.67
C LEU A 138 -4.43 10.95 -19.57
N VAL A 139 -4.60 11.63 -18.44
CA VAL A 139 -3.98 12.93 -18.18
C VAL A 139 -2.50 12.72 -17.84
N PRO A 140 -1.57 13.48 -18.45
CA PRO A 140 -0.15 13.39 -18.10
C PRO A 140 0.03 13.57 -16.59
N LYS A 141 0.59 12.56 -15.93
CA LYS A 141 0.92 12.67 -14.52
C LYS A 141 2.01 13.72 -14.34
N ARG A 142 1.86 14.54 -13.31
CA ARG A 142 2.96 15.36 -12.78
C ARG A 142 4.20 14.48 -12.57
N ASP A 143 5.35 14.91 -13.05
CA ASP A 143 6.61 14.18 -12.84
C ASP A 143 7.11 14.38 -11.42
N TYR A 144 6.53 13.58 -10.52
CA TYR A 144 6.82 13.58 -9.10
C TYR A 144 8.29 13.27 -8.81
N CYS A 145 8.91 12.39 -9.60
CA CYS A 145 10.31 12.02 -9.39
C CYS A 145 11.26 13.16 -9.77
N ALA A 146 10.99 13.88 -10.87
CA ALA A 146 11.77 15.06 -11.21
C ALA A 146 11.58 16.19 -10.19
N ASP A 147 10.36 16.38 -9.68
CA ASP A 147 10.08 17.36 -8.62
C ASP A 147 10.87 17.06 -7.34
N MET A 148 10.87 15.80 -6.90
CA MET A 148 11.59 15.39 -5.69
C MET A 148 13.11 15.50 -5.86
N ARG A 149 13.65 15.19 -7.05
CA ARG A 149 15.08 15.40 -7.34
C ARG A 149 15.44 16.89 -7.27
N ARG A 150 14.57 17.77 -7.79
CA ARG A 150 14.78 19.23 -7.72
C ARG A 150 14.76 19.75 -6.29
N SER A 151 13.86 19.26 -5.44
CA SER A 151 13.77 19.74 -4.04
C SER A 151 14.95 19.30 -3.17
N LEU A 152 15.61 18.19 -3.52
CA LEU A 152 16.79 17.67 -2.83
C LEU A 152 18.11 18.18 -3.42
N ALA A 153 18.08 18.88 -4.56
CA ALA A 153 19.27 19.44 -5.16
C ALA A 153 19.90 20.50 -4.23
N PRO A 154 21.23 20.52 -4.07
CA PRO A 154 21.89 21.57 -3.30
C PRO A 154 21.59 22.94 -3.91
N LYS A 155 21.28 23.93 -3.07
CA LYS A 155 21.09 25.31 -3.54
C LYS A 155 22.42 25.84 -4.11
N PRO A 156 22.40 26.61 -5.20
CA PRO A 156 23.63 27.21 -5.73
C PRO A 156 24.27 28.11 -4.67
N ALA A 157 25.60 28.04 -4.57
CA ALA A 157 26.37 28.91 -3.69
C ALA A 157 26.16 30.37 -4.11
N SER A 158 25.85 31.23 -3.13
CA SER A 158 25.73 32.69 -3.30
C SER A 158 27.10 33.36 -3.32
#